data_AF-A0AAW0K4Y2-F1
#
_entry.id   AF-A0AAW0K4Y2-F1
#
_cell.length_a   1.000
_cell.length_b   1.000
_cell.length_c   1.000
_cell.angle_alpha   90.00
_cell.angle_beta   90.00
_cell.angle_gamma   90.00
#
_symmetry.space_group_name_H-M   'P 1'
#
loop_
_entity.id
_entity.type
_entity.pdbx_description
1 polymer ?
#
loop_
_entity_poly.entity_id
_entity_poly.type
_entity_poly.pdbx_seq_one_letter_code
_entity_poly.pdbx_strand_id
1 'polypeptide(L)'
;ANFSAFPAPSLSSYQLLVLPLALESTFSCGSEGMTSFFGNTSLAGGYVAAEILASDVPDDVLEIPVGDRLYYGEYYNAPLKPGRDYCILVRITSEWNKVDFCFPRQVRRYSCAIWAEVKDSSLTPQQMVGVGLGSVAFVTILAFLSFSAV
;
A
#
# COMPACT_ATOMS: atom_id res chain seq x y z
N ALA A 1 8.15 14.48 -1.71
CA ALA A 1 7.37 15.25 -2.70
C ALA A 1 6.13 15.79 -1.99
N ASN A 2 5.80 17.07 -2.17
CA ASN A 2 4.65 17.68 -1.49
C ASN A 2 3.39 17.37 -2.32
N PHE A 3 2.47 16.57 -1.78
CA PHE A 3 1.25 16.19 -2.47
C PHE A 3 0.19 17.26 -2.22
N SER A 4 -0.05 18.13 -3.20
CA SER A 4 -1.16 19.07 -3.16
C SER A 4 -2.43 18.33 -3.59
N ALA A 5 -3.23 17.90 -2.63
CA ALA A 5 -4.59 17.44 -2.90
C ALA A 5 -5.43 18.66 -3.37
N PHE A 6 -5.99 18.59 -4.58
CA PHE A 6 -6.97 19.57 -5.03
C PHE A 6 -8.25 19.46 -4.20
N PRO A 7 -9.01 20.56 -4.00
CA PRO A 7 -10.31 20.49 -3.34
C PRO A 7 -11.21 19.54 -4.14
N ALA A 8 -11.59 18.42 -3.52
CA ALA A 8 -12.39 17.40 -4.18
C ALA A 8 -13.87 17.87 -4.29
N PRO A 9 -14.57 17.55 -5.39
CA PRO A 9 -16.00 17.86 -5.52
C PRO A 9 -16.85 17.12 -4.48
N SER A 10 -18.09 17.58 -4.31
CA SER A 10 -19.05 17.21 -3.25
C SER A 10 -19.42 15.72 -3.16
N LEU A 11 -19.02 14.89 -4.12
CA LEU A 11 -19.01 13.42 -4.02
C LEU A 11 -17.65 12.90 -4.48
N SER A 12 -16.73 12.72 -3.54
CA SER A 12 -15.46 12.02 -3.78
C SER A 12 -15.28 10.88 -2.81
N SER A 13 -14.61 9.81 -3.25
CA SER A 13 -14.22 8.68 -2.41
C SER A 13 -12.74 8.38 -2.58
N TYR A 14 -12.14 7.95 -1.48
CA TYR A 14 -10.76 7.48 -1.40
C TYR A 14 -10.78 5.97 -1.31
N GLN A 15 -10.18 5.32 -2.30
CA GLN A 15 -9.98 3.87 -2.32
C GLN A 15 -8.51 3.58 -2.09
N LEU A 16 -8.24 2.62 -1.20
CA LEU A 16 -6.89 2.10 -0.96
C LEU A 16 -6.71 0.79 -1.72
N LEU A 17 -5.77 0.76 -2.65
CA LEU A 17 -5.51 -0.36 -3.54
C LEU A 17 -4.18 -1.01 -3.17
N VAL A 18 -4.18 -2.34 -3.10
CA VAL A 18 -2.99 -3.15 -2.87
C VAL A 18 -2.66 -3.88 -4.16
N LEU A 19 -1.53 -3.51 -4.75
CA LEU A 19 -1.07 -4.03 -6.03
C LEU A 19 0.26 -4.78 -5.84
N PRO A 20 0.49 -5.91 -6.52
CA PRO A 20 1.83 -6.47 -6.62
C PRO A 20 2.78 -5.46 -7.30
N LEU A 21 4.00 -5.29 -6.80
CA LEU A 21 4.95 -4.33 -7.37
C LEU A 21 5.24 -4.59 -8.86
N ALA A 22 5.21 -5.87 -9.28
CA ALA A 22 5.37 -6.27 -10.68
C ALA A 22 4.25 -5.76 -11.62
N LEU A 23 3.10 -5.36 -11.07
CA LEU A 23 1.94 -4.88 -11.83
C LEU A 23 1.83 -3.36 -11.87
N GLU A 24 2.61 -2.63 -11.08
CA GLU A 24 2.51 -1.17 -10.94
C GLU A 24 2.62 -0.46 -12.30
N SER A 25 3.56 -0.89 -13.15
CA SER A 25 3.80 -0.29 -14.48
C SER A 25 2.70 -0.54 -15.51
N THR A 26 1.88 -1.57 -15.32
CA THR A 26 0.79 -1.95 -16.25
C THR A 26 -0.57 -1.54 -15.71
N PHE A 27 -0.63 -1.10 -14.44
CA PHE A 27 -1.87 -0.76 -13.78
C PHE A 27 -2.44 0.56 -14.32
N SER A 28 -3.72 0.54 -14.72
CA SER A 28 -4.44 1.75 -15.10
C SER A 28 -5.33 2.22 -13.95
N CYS A 29 -5.07 3.44 -13.49
CA CYS A 29 -5.85 4.11 -12.43
C CYS A 29 -7.35 4.20 -12.75
N GLY A 30 -7.73 4.24 -14.02
CA GLY A 30 -9.13 4.30 -14.46
C GLY A 30 -9.82 2.94 -14.52
N SER A 31 -9.13 1.84 -14.23
CA SER A 31 -9.72 0.50 -14.34
C SER A 31 -10.83 0.30 -13.31
N GLU A 32 -12.06 0.05 -13.77
CA GLU A 32 -13.22 -0.26 -12.92
C GLU A 32 -13.29 -1.74 -12.53
N GLY A 33 -12.37 -2.57 -13.03
CA GLY A 33 -12.36 -4.02 -12.81
C GLY A 33 -11.66 -4.47 -11.52
N MET A 34 -11.19 -3.54 -10.68
CA MET A 34 -10.55 -3.90 -9.40
C MET A 34 -11.62 -4.32 -8.40
N THR A 35 -11.66 -5.61 -8.06
CA THR A 35 -12.67 -6.14 -7.15
C THR A 35 -12.12 -6.30 -5.73
N SER A 36 -13.01 -6.64 -4.78
CA SER A 36 -12.60 -6.98 -3.42
C SER A 36 -11.66 -8.18 -3.41
N PHE A 37 -10.94 -8.39 -2.31
CA PHE A 37 -9.99 -9.51 -2.18
C PHE A 37 -10.59 -10.89 -2.52
N PHE A 38 -11.90 -11.08 -2.28
CA PHE A 38 -12.62 -12.33 -2.55
C PHE A 38 -13.29 -12.38 -3.93
N GLY A 39 -13.11 -11.35 -4.76
CA GLY A 39 -13.71 -11.30 -6.08
C GLY A 39 -13.16 -12.37 -7.03
N ASN A 40 -13.95 -12.69 -8.06
CA ASN A 40 -13.60 -13.68 -9.10
C ASN A 40 -12.41 -13.26 -9.98
N THR A 41 -11.81 -12.09 -9.76
CA THR A 41 -10.60 -11.66 -10.45
C THR A 41 -9.38 -12.27 -9.78
N SER A 42 -8.43 -12.80 -10.56
CA SER A 42 -7.23 -13.40 -9.99
C SER A 42 -6.51 -12.42 -9.06
N LEU A 43 -6.07 -12.89 -7.90
CA LEU A 43 -5.22 -12.18 -6.92
C LEU A 43 -3.94 -11.55 -7.54
N ALA A 44 -3.62 -11.88 -8.80
CA ALA A 44 -2.54 -11.26 -9.55
C ALA A 44 -2.85 -9.81 -9.95
N GLY A 45 -4.12 -9.38 -9.99
CA GLY A 45 -4.54 -8.03 -10.41
C GLY A 45 -4.46 -6.95 -9.33
N GLY A 46 -4.15 -7.33 -8.08
CA GLY A 46 -4.36 -6.48 -6.92
C GLY A 46 -5.81 -6.45 -6.44
N TYR A 47 -6.09 -5.76 -5.35
CA TYR A 47 -7.42 -5.68 -4.75
C TYR A 47 -7.63 -4.33 -4.04
N VAL A 48 -8.88 -3.97 -3.81
CA VAL A 48 -9.25 -2.82 -2.97
C VAL A 48 -9.29 -3.27 -1.52
N ALA A 49 -8.49 -2.62 -0.68
CA ALA A 49 -8.35 -2.92 0.76
C ALA A 49 -9.27 -2.06 1.64
N ALA A 50 -9.61 -0.84 1.19
CA ALA A 50 -10.49 0.06 1.90
C ALA A 50 -11.16 1.04 0.94
N GLU A 51 -12.36 1.49 1.28
CA GLU A 51 -13.00 2.66 0.67
C GLU A 51 -13.58 3.56 1.77
N ILE A 52 -13.31 4.85 1.66
CA ILE A 52 -13.81 5.88 2.57
C ILE A 52 -14.35 7.03 1.73
N LEU A 53 -15.52 7.54 2.10
CA LEU A 53 -16.09 8.74 1.50
C LEU A 53 -15.30 9.96 1.96
N ALA A 54 -15.07 10.93 1.06
CA ALA A 54 -14.35 12.14 1.41
C ALA A 54 -15.05 12.97 2.51
N SER A 55 -16.36 12.80 2.69
CA SER A 55 -17.13 13.38 3.81
C SER A 55 -16.78 12.79 5.16
N ASP A 56 -16.28 11.56 5.17
CA ASP A 56 -16.04 10.75 6.36
C ASP A 56 -14.55 10.74 6.74
N VAL A 57 -13.72 11.39 5.93
CA VAL A 57 -12.30 11.63 6.27
C VAL A 57 -12.28 12.75 7.30
N PRO A 58 -11.75 12.50 8.50
CA PRO A 58 -11.68 13.54 9.53
C PRO A 58 -10.60 14.57 9.16
N ASP A 59 -10.68 15.77 9.76
CA ASP A 59 -9.73 16.87 9.48
C ASP A 59 -8.28 16.57 9.92
N ASP A 60 -8.08 15.52 10.72
CA ASP A 60 -6.78 15.01 11.17
C ASP A 60 -6.22 13.90 10.27
N VAL A 61 -5.07 13.32 10.67
CA VAL A 61 -4.38 12.31 9.86
C VAL A 61 -5.16 10.99 9.93
N LEU A 62 -5.72 10.57 8.79
CA LEU A 62 -6.34 9.25 8.67
C LEU A 62 -5.28 8.17 8.44
N GLU A 63 -5.07 7.32 9.44
CA GLU A 63 -4.18 6.16 9.36
C GLU A 63 -4.97 4.88 9.15
N ILE A 64 -4.80 4.26 7.98
CA ILE A 64 -5.39 2.95 7.67
C ILE A 64 -4.27 1.92 7.62
N PRO A 65 -4.17 1.02 8.62
CA PRO A 65 -3.21 -0.07 8.55
C PRO A 65 -3.54 -0.99 7.37
N VAL A 66 -2.54 -1.50 6.68
CA VAL A 66 -2.73 -2.45 5.56
C VAL A 66 -2.48 -3.87 6.05
N GLY A 67 -3.41 -4.78 5.74
CA GLY A 67 -3.34 -6.20 6.10
C GLY A 67 -3.77 -6.57 7.51
N ASP A 68 -4.57 -5.72 8.17
CA ASP A 68 -5.07 -5.91 9.53
C ASP A 68 -6.25 -6.89 9.67
N ARG A 69 -6.80 -7.39 8.55
CA ARG A 69 -7.95 -8.30 8.49
C ARG A 69 -9.26 -7.66 8.92
N LEU A 70 -9.36 -6.33 8.89
CA LEU A 70 -10.59 -5.60 9.16
C LEU A 70 -11.31 -5.23 7.86
N TYR A 71 -12.58 -4.86 8.00
CA TYR A 71 -13.40 -4.33 6.91
C TYR A 71 -13.43 -2.81 6.98
N TYR A 72 -13.19 -2.17 5.84
CA TYR A 72 -13.31 -0.72 5.66
C TYR A 72 -14.32 -0.46 4.54
N GLY A 73 -15.55 -0.14 4.94
CA GLY A 73 -16.71 -0.21 4.05
C GLY A 73 -16.98 -1.66 3.66
N GLU A 74 -17.15 -1.91 2.36
CA GLU A 74 -17.41 -3.26 1.81
C GLU A 74 -16.14 -4.05 1.52
N TYR A 75 -14.96 -3.49 1.80
CA TYR A 75 -13.67 -4.04 1.40
C TYR A 75 -12.93 -4.69 2.56
N TYR A 76 -12.50 -5.93 2.36
CA TYR A 76 -11.70 -6.68 3.32
C TYR A 76 -10.21 -6.39 3.12
N ASN A 77 -9.56 -5.88 4.17
CA ASN A 77 -8.14 -5.59 4.20
C ASN A 77 -7.32 -6.85 4.45
N ALA A 78 -7.08 -7.60 3.38
CA ALA A 78 -6.45 -8.91 3.48
C ALA A 78 -4.97 -8.84 3.88
N PRO A 79 -4.47 -9.83 4.63
CA PRO A 79 -3.07 -9.85 5.05
C PRO A 79 -2.13 -9.97 3.85
N LEU A 80 -1.06 -9.18 3.86
CA LEU A 80 0.01 -9.26 2.87
C LEU A 80 0.74 -10.60 2.97
N LYS A 81 1.09 -11.21 1.83
CA LYS A 81 1.79 -12.50 1.82
C LYS A 81 3.30 -12.27 1.93
N PRO A 82 4.01 -13.04 2.75
CA PRO A 82 5.47 -13.02 2.76
C PRO A 82 6.03 -13.52 1.42
N GLY A 83 7.21 -13.02 1.06
CA GLY A 83 7.91 -13.25 -0.20
C GLY A 83 7.34 -12.47 -1.38
N ARG A 84 6.58 -11.40 -1.14
CA ARG A 84 5.95 -10.58 -2.18
C ARG A 84 6.13 -9.10 -1.88
N ASP A 85 6.49 -8.36 -2.92
CA ASP A 85 6.53 -6.90 -2.87
C ASP A 85 5.19 -6.34 -3.32
N TYR A 86 4.72 -5.34 -2.59
CA TYR A 86 3.45 -4.67 -2.84
C TYR A 86 3.65 -3.16 -3.00
N CYS A 87 2.87 -2.57 -3.88
CA CYS A 87 2.69 -1.13 -4.00
C CYS A 87 1.27 -0.79 -3.52
N ILE A 88 1.19 0.14 -2.57
CA ILE A 88 -0.06 0.64 -2.01
C ILE A 88 -0.39 1.95 -2.72
N LEU A 89 -1.51 1.96 -3.44
CA LEU A 89 -1.98 3.12 -4.18
C LEU A 89 -3.22 3.70 -3.52
N VAL A 90 -3.31 5.02 -3.42
CA VAL A 90 -4.54 5.73 -3.11
C VAL A 90 -5.15 6.18 -4.42
N ARG A 91 -6.39 5.76 -4.67
CA ARG A 91 -7.22 6.21 -5.78
C ARG A 91 -8.27 7.16 -5.27
N ILE A 92 -8.30 8.35 -5.84
CA ILE A 92 -9.32 9.36 -5.61
C ILE A 92 -10.31 9.28 -6.76
N THR A 93 -11.54 8.91 -6.45
CA THR A 93 -12.66 8.96 -7.40
C THR A 93 -13.45 10.22 -7.14
N SER A 94 -13.63 11.02 -8.18
CA SER A 94 -14.41 12.25 -8.13
C SER A 94 -15.57 12.13 -9.09
N GLU A 95 -16.78 12.22 -8.54
CA GLU A 95 -18.01 12.14 -9.30
C GLU A 95 -18.73 13.48 -9.22
N TRP A 96 -18.99 14.09 -10.37
CA TRP A 96 -19.83 15.28 -10.42
C TRP A 96 -20.86 15.18 -11.53
N ASN A 97 -22.02 15.74 -11.23
CA ASN A 97 -23.05 15.97 -12.22
C ASN A 97 -22.65 17.19 -13.04
N LYS A 98 -22.33 16.97 -14.31
CA LYS A 98 -22.21 18.08 -15.24
C LYS A 98 -23.63 18.48 -15.65
N VAL A 99 -24.10 19.59 -15.09
CA VAL A 99 -25.38 20.21 -15.49
C VAL A 99 -25.14 20.95 -16.80
N ASP A 100 -25.00 20.21 -17.90
CA ASP A 100 -25.17 20.81 -19.21
C ASP A 100 -26.67 20.99 -19.41
N PHE A 101 -27.12 22.24 -19.62
CA PHE A 101 -28.53 22.67 -19.60
C PHE A 101 -29.46 21.90 -20.57
N CYS A 102 -28.88 21.15 -21.51
CA CYS A 102 -29.60 20.32 -22.49
C CYS A 102 -29.38 18.81 -22.33
N PHE A 103 -28.39 18.35 -21.55
CA PHE A 103 -28.08 16.92 -21.33
C PHE A 103 -27.38 16.70 -19.98
N PRO A 104 -28.09 16.28 -18.92
CA PRO A 104 -27.43 15.91 -17.67
C PRO A 104 -26.52 14.69 -17.90
N ARG A 105 -25.22 14.82 -17.62
CA ARG A 105 -24.25 13.72 -17.75
C ARG A 105 -23.40 13.62 -16.49
N GLN A 106 -23.36 12.42 -15.92
CA GLN A 106 -22.49 12.08 -14.79
C GLN A 106 -21.07 11.90 -15.32
N VAL A 107 -20.11 12.63 -14.75
CA VAL A 107 -18.70 12.55 -15.12
C VAL A 107 -17.92 12.00 -13.94
N ARG A 108 -17.17 10.92 -14.19
CA ARG A 108 -16.24 10.32 -13.23
C ARG A 108 -14.80 10.64 -13.64
N ARG A 109 -13.99 11.13 -12.71
CA ARG A 109 -12.54 11.19 -12.87
C ARG A 109 -11.84 10.41 -11.78
N TYR A 110 -10.77 9.75 -12.18
CA TYR A 110 -9.90 8.95 -11.33
C TYR A 110 -8.53 9.61 -11.26
N SER A 111 -7.98 9.74 -10.06
CA SER A 111 -6.60 10.13 -9.81
C SER A 111 -5.96 9.09 -8.90
N CYS A 112 -4.70 8.73 -9.14
CA CYS A 112 -4.00 7.75 -8.31
C CYS A 112 -2.66 8.31 -7.85
N ALA A 113 -2.30 7.96 -6.63
CA ALA A 113 -1.04 8.32 -6.00
C ALA A 113 -0.46 7.08 -5.33
N ILE A 114 0.86 6.91 -5.43
CA ILE A 114 1.56 5.89 -4.63
C ILE A 114 1.61 6.40 -3.19
N TRP A 115 1.11 5.59 -2.26
CA TRP A 115 1.14 5.87 -0.84
C TRP A 115 2.36 5.24 -0.17
N ALA A 116 2.60 3.95 -0.45
CA ALA A 116 3.72 3.22 0.14
C ALA A 116 4.16 2.04 -0.74
N GLU A 117 5.42 1.66 -0.64
CA GLU A 117 5.93 0.39 -1.16
C GLU A 117 6.31 -0.51 0.01
N VAL A 118 5.75 -1.72 0.04
CA VAL A 118 6.09 -2.76 1.00
C VAL A 118 7.01 -3.75 0.30
N LYS A 119 8.29 -3.75 0.69
CA LYS A 119 9.29 -4.69 0.19
C LYS A 119 9.55 -5.76 1.23
N ASP A 120 9.64 -7.01 0.79
CA ASP A 120 9.99 -8.07 1.71
C ASP A 120 11.43 -7.89 2.19
N SER A 121 11.58 -7.71 3.50
CA SER A 121 12.88 -7.63 4.16
C SER A 121 13.35 -9.05 4.51
N SER A 122 13.44 -9.94 3.52
CA SER A 122 14.04 -11.25 3.76
C SER A 122 15.51 -11.01 4.07
N LEU A 123 15.95 -11.34 5.29
CA LEU A 123 17.36 -11.28 5.66
C LEU A 123 18.12 -12.12 4.62
N THR A 124 18.92 -11.47 3.78
CA THR A 124 19.68 -12.19 2.76
C THR A 124 20.63 -13.16 3.48
N PRO A 125 20.94 -14.33 2.90
CA PRO A 125 21.90 -15.27 3.51
C PRO A 125 23.22 -14.58 3.88
N GLN A 126 23.61 -13.54 3.13
CA GLN A 126 24.78 -12.71 3.38
C GLN A 126 24.72 -11.94 4.71
N GLN A 127 23.56 -11.42 5.11
CA GLN A 127 23.40 -10.72 6.40
C GLN A 127 23.50 -11.70 7.58
N MET A 128 22.95 -12.91 7.43
CA MET A 128 23.04 -13.95 8.45
C MET A 128 24.48 -14.44 8.64
N VAL A 129 25.23 -14.59 7.53
CA VAL A 129 26.66 -14.92 7.56
C VAL A 129 27.49 -13.80 8.20
N GLY A 130 27.20 -12.54 7.91
CA GLY A 130 27.90 -11.38 8.49
C GLY A 130 27.74 -11.27 10.01
N VAL A 131 26.52 -11.48 10.53
CA VAL A 131 26.25 -11.47 11.98
C VAL A 131 26.94 -12.65 12.69
N GLY A 132 26.93 -13.84 12.07
CA GLY A 132 27.60 -15.02 12.61
C GLY A 132 29.12 -14.87 12.72
N LEU A 133 29.78 -14.45 11.64
CA LEU A 133 31.24 -14.26 11.61
C LEU A 133 31.71 -13.14 12.55
N GLY A 134 30.98 -12.02 12.59
CA GLY A 134 31.32 -10.90 13.47
C GLY A 134 31.25 -11.28 14.95
N SER A 135 30.23 -12.05 15.35
CA SER A 135 30.06 -12.49 16.73
C SER A 135 31.18 -13.45 17.17
N VAL A 136 31.55 -14.42 16.31
CA VAL A 136 32.63 -15.37 16.60
C VAL A 136 33.97 -14.65 16.74
N ALA A 137 34.30 -13.74 15.81
CA ALA A 137 35.56 -12.98 15.86
C ALA A 137 35.69 -12.16 17.16
N PHE A 138 34.62 -11.49 17.58
CA PHE A 138 34.61 -10.70 18.81
C PHE A 138 34.83 -11.55 20.06
N VAL A 139 34.13 -12.70 20.17
CA VAL A 139 34.32 -13.63 21.29
C VAL A 139 35.75 -14.18 21.31
N THR A 140 36.31 -14.48 20.15
CA THR A 140 37.67 -15.02 20.05
C THR A 140 38.71 -13.98 20.47
N ILE A 141 38.55 -12.73 20.04
CA ILE A 141 39.44 -11.61 20.44
C ILE A 141 39.37 -11.37 21.96
N LEU A 142 38.17 -11.34 22.53
CA LEU A 142 37.99 -11.18 23.98
C LEU A 142 38.65 -12.31 24.78
N ALA A 143 38.55 -13.56 24.30
CA ALA A 143 39.23 -14.70 24.92
C ALA A 143 40.76 -14.54 24.84
N PHE A 144 41.32 -14.18 23.69
CA PHE A 144 42.77 -13.97 23.56
C PHE A 144 43.31 -12.85 24.45
N LEU A 145 42.59 -11.74 24.55
CA LEU A 145 42.98 -10.61 25.41
C LEU A 145 42.95 -10.97 26.89
N SER A 146 41.99 -11.80 27.32
CA SER A 146 41.92 -12.26 28.71
C SER A 146 43.05 -13.22 29.08
N PHE A 147 43.51 -14.08 28.16
CA PHE A 147 44.69 -14.93 28.38
C PHE A 147 46.02 -14.16 28.33
N SER A 148 46.08 -13.04 27.62
CA SER A 148 47.30 -12.22 27.47
C SER A 148 47.50 -11.21 28.61
N ALA A 149 46.51 -11.06 29.49
CA ALA A 149 46.53 -10.14 30.63
C ALA A 149 47.02 -10.78 31.94
N VAL A 150 47.55 -12.01 31.88
CA VAL A 150 48.15 -12.78 33.00
C VAL A 150 49.66 -12.85 32.87
#